data_AF-A0A9D6LBD3-F1
#
_entry.id   AF-A0A9D6LBD3-F1
#
_cell.length_a   1.000
_cell.length_b   1.000
_cell.length_c   1.000
_cell.angle_alpha   90.00
_cell.angle_beta   90.00
_cell.angle_gamma   90.00
#
_symmetry.space_group_name_H-M   'P 1'
#
loop_
_entity.id
_entity.type
_entity.pdbx_description
1 polymer ?
#
loop_
_entity_poly.entity_id
_entity_poly.type
_entity_poly.pdbx_seq_one_letter_code
_entity_poly.pdbx_strand_id
1 'polypeptide(L)'
;MRESGTVSLSFDRDELIRGAQVFFFALFAATLALPGVWGAPGVRNSIVVAFGLLVAWRAVLQIRFARGRAAPVAVFLLKKEHYFQILFHGTFFVYWALWWHEAVVHLPLFFVQLAFAYVFDMLLSWTRGKEWFIGFGPIPIVTSLNFFLWVENEYFFAHFLIVAFALSCRHFITWERDGRRRHIFNPSSFPLAVFALILMAGNLLWVTQGADVILSFTLAPHGVLVLFLIGLAVNAVVPTVLITGSAVAATFLANYVTFLITGEHLTPLPYDPNVMLGMTLLVTDPATSPRGNVARAMFGFTYGLLTLVDFWGLSSLRQPGYFDKILAVPVVNLLVPFFERVGGAVEKRLRAFRSLSWGLDARWAHLAAWIAFFVYQAPTAATVRPAVLVVRGIPYTAASSELLALQKWATGECQREPRICAPFGLPDEIIYLMTRTASGPRPH
;
A
#
# COMPACT_ATOMS: atom_id res chain seq x y z
N MET A 1 27.32 7.00 22.64
CA MET A 1 26.18 6.84 23.57
C MET A 1 25.04 7.70 23.05
N ARG A 2 23.94 7.09 22.59
CA ARG A 2 22.69 7.78 22.26
C ARG A 2 21.60 7.03 23.00
N GLU A 3 21.17 7.57 24.13
CA GLU A 3 20.04 7.07 24.88
C GLU A 3 18.80 7.11 23.99
N SER A 4 18.28 5.94 23.64
CA SER A 4 16.94 5.81 23.12
C SER A 4 15.99 6.14 24.26
N GLY A 5 15.39 7.33 24.24
CA GLY A 5 14.28 7.70 25.10
C GLY A 5 13.06 6.83 24.80
N THR A 6 13.07 5.59 25.28
CA THR A 6 11.88 4.78 25.46
C THR A 6 11.17 5.30 26.71
N VAL A 7 10.11 6.07 26.52
CA VAL A 7 9.18 6.40 27.60
C VAL A 7 8.51 5.09 28.01
N SER A 8 8.99 4.47 29.10
CA SER A 8 8.37 3.29 29.68
C SER A 8 7.31 3.73 30.68
N LEU A 9 6.04 3.73 30.28
CA LEU A 9 4.93 3.77 31.22
C LEU A 9 4.91 2.44 31.98
N SER A 10 5.14 2.47 33.30
CA SER A 10 5.07 1.26 34.14
C SER A 10 3.61 0.94 34.47
N PHE A 11 2.95 0.19 33.61
CA PHE A 11 1.69 -0.46 33.95
C PHE A 11 1.97 -1.79 34.66
N ASP A 12 1.09 -2.19 35.59
CA ASP A 12 1.04 -3.60 36.00
C ASP A 12 0.78 -4.43 34.73
N ARG A 13 1.66 -5.40 34.47
CA ARG A 13 1.63 -6.21 33.23
C ARG A 13 0.30 -6.94 33.10
N ASP A 14 -0.27 -7.43 34.19
CA ASP A 14 -1.51 -8.19 34.18
C ASP A 14 -2.74 -7.30 33.94
N GLU A 15 -2.72 -6.06 34.46
CA GLU A 15 -3.74 -5.05 34.15
C GLU A 15 -3.66 -4.60 32.69
N LEU A 16 -2.45 -4.38 32.16
CA LEU A 16 -2.26 -4.00 30.76
C LEU A 16 -2.79 -5.08 29.81
N ILE A 17 -2.48 -6.35 30.08
CA ILE A 17 -2.95 -7.48 29.26
C ILE A 17 -4.48 -7.57 29.30
N ARG A 18 -5.08 -7.55 30.51
CA ARG A 18 -6.55 -7.65 30.66
C ARG A 18 -7.26 -6.46 30.04
N GLY A 19 -6.78 -5.25 30.31
CA GLY A 19 -7.32 -4.00 29.78
C GLY A 19 -7.24 -3.95 28.26
N ALA A 20 -6.09 -4.25 27.67
CA ALA A 20 -5.93 -4.28 26.23
C ALA A 20 -6.82 -5.35 25.59
N GLN A 21 -6.89 -6.55 26.16
CA GLN A 21 -7.75 -7.61 25.65
C GLN A 21 -9.22 -7.18 25.65
N VAL A 22 -9.74 -6.70 26.79
CA VAL A 22 -11.13 -6.26 26.89
C VAL A 22 -11.38 -5.12 25.91
N PHE A 23 -10.47 -4.15 25.83
CA PHE A 23 -10.56 -3.03 24.92
C PHE A 23 -10.69 -3.46 23.45
N PHE A 24 -9.79 -4.29 22.92
CA PHE A 24 -9.82 -4.64 21.50
C PHE A 24 -10.98 -5.58 21.14
N PHE A 25 -11.39 -6.48 22.03
CA PHE A 25 -12.60 -7.28 21.82
C PHE A 25 -13.85 -6.40 21.87
N ALA A 26 -13.96 -5.48 22.84
CA ALA A 26 -15.07 -4.55 22.93
C ALA A 26 -15.11 -3.60 21.73
N LEU A 27 -13.95 -3.12 21.27
CA LEU A 27 -13.83 -2.30 20.06
C LEU A 27 -14.32 -3.05 18.83
N PHE A 28 -13.91 -4.31 18.65
CA PHE A 28 -14.37 -5.10 17.52
C PHE A 28 -15.88 -5.39 17.60
N ALA A 29 -16.42 -5.71 18.77
CA ALA A 29 -17.86 -5.87 18.96
C ALA A 29 -18.63 -4.57 18.69
N ALA A 30 -18.12 -3.42 19.16
CA ALA A 30 -18.73 -2.11 18.97
C ALA A 30 -18.81 -1.70 17.49
N THR A 31 -17.98 -2.28 16.61
CA THR A 31 -18.07 -2.02 15.17
C THR A 31 -19.41 -2.46 14.55
N LEU A 32 -20.14 -3.39 15.19
CA LEU A 32 -21.51 -3.75 14.78
C LEU A 32 -22.48 -2.56 14.84
N ALA A 33 -22.19 -1.53 15.66
CA ALA A 33 -23.02 -0.35 15.77
C ALA A 33 -22.78 0.69 14.66
N LEU A 34 -21.78 0.49 13.79
CA LEU A 34 -21.42 1.47 12.77
C LEU A 34 -22.50 1.60 11.67
N PRO A 35 -22.78 2.81 11.17
CA PRO A 35 -23.85 3.06 10.18
C PRO A 35 -23.76 2.21 8.90
N GLY A 36 -22.55 1.89 8.43
CA GLY A 36 -22.33 1.06 7.23
C GLY A 36 -22.45 -0.46 7.46
N VAL A 37 -22.58 -0.92 8.70
CA VAL A 37 -22.65 -2.35 9.04
C VAL A 37 -24.10 -2.84 9.13
N TRP A 38 -25.00 -2.02 9.67
CA TRP A 38 -26.41 -2.40 9.86
C TRP A 38 -27.15 -2.68 8.55
N GLY A 39 -26.89 -1.88 7.53
CA GLY A 39 -27.51 -1.99 6.20
C GLY A 39 -26.94 -3.11 5.31
N ALA A 40 -25.85 -3.76 5.72
CA ALA A 40 -25.14 -4.74 4.91
C ALA A 40 -25.08 -6.12 5.61
N PRO A 41 -26.03 -7.04 5.31
CA PRO A 41 -26.10 -8.35 5.96
C PRO A 41 -24.81 -9.17 5.84
N GLY A 42 -24.14 -9.13 4.68
CA GLY A 42 -22.86 -9.84 4.47
C GLY A 42 -21.76 -9.36 5.41
N VAL A 43 -21.63 -8.04 5.59
CA VAL A 43 -20.68 -7.41 6.53
C VAL A 43 -21.00 -7.83 7.96
N ARG A 44 -22.26 -7.66 8.38
CA ARG A 44 -22.71 -8.01 9.74
C ARG A 44 -22.47 -9.48 10.07
N ASN A 45 -22.86 -10.38 9.19
CA ASN A 45 -22.67 -11.82 9.38
C ASN A 45 -21.19 -12.18 9.45
N SER A 46 -20.37 -11.57 8.59
CA SER A 46 -18.92 -11.74 8.62
C SER A 46 -18.31 -11.32 9.97
N ILE A 47 -18.74 -10.17 10.52
CA ILE A 47 -18.27 -9.69 11.83
C ILE A 47 -18.69 -10.67 12.94
N VAL A 48 -19.96 -11.09 12.98
CA VAL A 48 -20.47 -12.01 14.02
C VAL A 48 -19.72 -13.34 13.99
N VAL A 49 -19.53 -13.92 12.82
CA VAL A 49 -18.79 -15.18 12.66
C VAL A 49 -17.33 -15.00 13.06
N ALA A 50 -16.64 -13.97 12.57
CA ALA A 50 -15.26 -13.69 12.93
C ALA A 50 -15.08 -13.46 14.44
N PHE A 51 -15.98 -12.69 15.06
CA PHE A 51 -15.99 -12.46 16.50
C PHE A 51 -16.15 -13.76 17.28
N GLY A 52 -17.12 -14.61 16.90
CA GLY A 52 -17.32 -15.93 17.52
C GLY A 52 -16.08 -16.82 17.44
N LEU A 53 -15.41 -16.85 16.27
CA LEU A 53 -14.16 -17.60 16.09
C LEU A 53 -13.02 -17.05 16.97
N LEU A 54 -12.87 -15.73 17.07
CA LEU A 54 -11.85 -15.11 17.92
C LEU A 54 -12.11 -15.36 19.42
N VAL A 55 -13.37 -15.34 19.85
CA VAL A 55 -13.76 -15.69 21.23
C VAL A 55 -13.45 -17.17 21.51
N ALA A 56 -13.79 -18.07 20.59
CA ALA A 56 -13.47 -19.49 20.72
C ALA A 56 -11.95 -19.71 20.80
N TRP A 57 -11.16 -19.05 19.94
CA TRP A 57 -9.70 -19.10 19.98
C TRP A 57 -9.16 -18.59 21.32
N ARG A 58 -9.69 -17.48 21.83
CA ARG A 58 -9.31 -16.95 23.14
C ARG A 58 -9.59 -17.92 24.28
N ALA A 59 -10.73 -18.61 24.25
CA ALA A 59 -11.09 -19.62 25.24
C ALA A 59 -10.11 -20.81 25.20
N VAL A 60 -9.74 -21.28 24.01
CA VAL A 60 -8.72 -22.32 23.83
C VAL A 60 -7.36 -21.90 24.41
N LEU A 61 -6.94 -20.64 24.20
CA LEU A 61 -5.71 -20.12 24.78
C LEU A 61 -5.79 -20.05 26.31
N GLN A 62 -6.93 -19.65 26.88
CA GLN A 62 -7.12 -19.63 28.34
C GLN A 62 -6.91 -21.02 28.94
N ILE A 63 -7.50 -22.04 28.33
CA ILE A 63 -7.35 -23.45 28.76
C ILE A 63 -5.88 -23.87 28.68
N ARG A 64 -5.16 -23.45 27.62
CA ARG A 64 -3.73 -23.76 27.47
C ARG A 64 -2.85 -23.09 28.52
N PHE A 65 -3.12 -21.84 28.88
CA PHE A 65 -2.40 -21.14 29.94
C PHE A 65 -2.66 -21.77 31.31
N ALA A 66 -3.91 -22.13 31.61
CA ALA A 66 -4.26 -22.84 32.84
C ALA A 66 -3.57 -24.21 32.96
N ARG A 67 -3.21 -24.85 31.84
CA ARG A 67 -2.45 -26.11 31.78
C ARG A 67 -0.93 -25.93 31.84
N GLY A 68 -0.44 -24.78 32.29
CA GLY A 68 0.99 -24.54 32.54
C GLY A 68 1.80 -24.04 31.35
N ARG A 69 1.17 -23.60 30.24
CA ARG A 69 1.91 -22.82 29.23
C ARG A 69 2.20 -21.41 29.75
N ALA A 70 3.30 -20.84 29.25
CA ALA A 70 3.73 -19.48 29.58
C ALA A 70 2.57 -18.47 29.41
N ALA A 71 2.42 -17.58 30.39
CA ALA A 71 1.38 -16.56 30.42
C ALA A 71 1.48 -15.63 29.21
N PRO A 72 0.35 -15.03 28.77
CA PRO A 72 0.38 -14.01 27.73
C PRO A 72 1.24 -12.82 28.17
N VAL A 73 1.95 -12.20 27.22
CA VAL A 73 2.72 -10.98 27.46
C VAL A 73 2.30 -9.93 26.45
N ALA A 74 2.08 -8.71 26.93
CA ALA A 74 1.81 -7.54 26.10
C ALA A 74 2.83 -6.44 26.39
N VAL A 75 3.33 -5.80 25.34
CA VAL A 75 4.34 -4.73 25.44
C VAL A 75 3.88 -3.54 24.60
N PHE A 76 3.85 -2.35 25.18
CA PHE A 76 3.59 -1.14 24.42
C PHE A 76 4.85 -0.75 23.64
N LEU A 77 4.76 -0.72 22.31
CA LEU A 77 5.88 -0.40 21.44
C LEU A 77 5.44 0.41 20.23
N LEU A 78 5.77 1.70 20.25
CA LEU A 78 5.56 2.59 19.12
C LEU A 78 6.85 2.71 18.31
N LYS A 79 6.79 2.23 17.07
CA LYS A 79 7.91 2.27 16.13
C LYS A 79 7.79 3.51 15.24
N LYS A 80 8.88 4.27 15.10
CA LYS A 80 8.95 5.51 14.30
C LYS A 80 8.46 5.28 12.87
N GLU A 81 8.80 4.14 12.30
CA GLU A 81 8.44 3.75 10.94
C GLU A 81 6.92 3.72 10.72
N HIS A 82 6.16 3.25 11.73
CA HIS A 82 4.70 3.18 11.63
C HIS A 82 4.04 4.57 11.67
N TYR A 83 4.63 5.56 12.36
CA TYR A 83 4.09 6.93 12.37
C TYR A 83 4.17 7.57 10.99
N PHE A 84 5.32 7.43 10.34
CA PHE A 84 5.50 7.95 8.99
C PHE A 84 4.55 7.26 8.02
N GLN A 85 4.41 5.94 8.10
CA GLN A 85 3.46 5.22 7.26
C GLN A 85 2.01 5.67 7.48
N ILE A 86 1.57 5.83 8.73
CA ILE A 86 0.23 6.34 9.04
C ILE A 86 0.03 7.73 8.46
N LEU A 87 0.99 8.63 8.68
CA LEU A 87 0.91 10.00 8.18
C LEU A 87 0.77 10.01 6.66
N PHE A 88 1.66 9.32 5.96
CA PHE A 88 1.71 9.33 4.50
C PHE A 88 0.54 8.60 3.85
N HIS A 89 0.13 7.44 4.38
CA HIS A 89 -1.09 6.77 3.94
C HIS A 89 -2.32 7.63 4.23
N GLY A 90 -2.40 8.23 5.41
CA GLY A 90 -3.50 9.11 5.80
C GLY A 90 -3.62 10.34 4.91
N THR A 91 -2.49 11.00 4.58
CA THR A 91 -2.47 12.15 3.66
C THR A 91 -3.01 11.76 2.29
N PHE A 92 -2.55 10.64 1.71
CA PHE A 92 -3.07 10.19 0.42
C PHE A 92 -4.54 9.80 0.48
N PHE A 93 -4.95 9.10 1.54
CA PHE A 93 -6.35 8.70 1.73
C PHE A 93 -7.27 9.92 1.82
N VAL A 94 -6.91 10.94 2.61
CA VAL A 94 -7.68 12.18 2.71
C VAL A 94 -7.79 12.85 1.34
N TYR A 95 -6.67 12.99 0.61
CA TYR A 95 -6.68 13.57 -0.73
C TYR A 95 -7.58 12.80 -1.70
N TRP A 96 -7.50 11.48 -1.69
CA TRP A 96 -8.33 10.61 -2.51
C TRP A 96 -9.83 10.73 -2.17
N ALA A 97 -10.16 10.77 -0.88
CA ALA A 97 -11.53 10.95 -0.39
C ALA A 97 -12.12 12.33 -0.75
N LEU A 98 -11.28 13.34 -0.99
CA LEU A 98 -11.73 14.61 -1.54
C LEU A 98 -12.24 14.49 -2.97
N TRP A 99 -12.00 13.40 -3.70
CA TRP A 99 -12.50 13.21 -5.07
C TRP A 99 -13.50 12.07 -5.19
N TRP A 100 -13.38 11.04 -4.36
CA TRP A 100 -14.27 9.89 -4.39
C TRP A 100 -15.01 9.70 -3.06
N HIS A 101 -16.32 9.92 -3.04
CA HIS A 101 -17.11 9.86 -1.82
C HIS A 101 -17.17 8.46 -1.21
N GLU A 102 -17.14 7.42 -2.03
CA GLU A 102 -17.13 6.02 -1.57
C GLU A 102 -15.94 5.71 -0.67
N ALA A 103 -14.80 6.38 -0.81
CA ALA A 103 -13.70 6.27 0.14
C ALA A 103 -14.10 6.69 1.56
N VAL A 104 -14.93 7.73 1.71
CA VAL A 104 -15.47 8.16 3.01
C VAL A 104 -16.51 7.17 3.52
N VAL A 105 -17.40 6.69 2.65
CA VAL A 105 -18.44 5.72 2.99
C VAL A 105 -17.84 4.38 3.44
N HIS A 106 -16.68 4.00 2.90
CA HIS A 106 -15.95 2.79 3.25
C HIS A 106 -15.16 2.89 4.58
N LEU A 107 -14.95 4.08 5.14
CA LEU A 107 -14.18 4.26 6.39
C LEU A 107 -14.65 3.37 7.56
N PRO A 108 -15.96 3.22 7.85
CA PRO A 108 -16.42 2.31 8.88
C PRO A 108 -15.95 0.86 8.66
N LEU A 109 -15.96 0.38 7.41
CA LEU A 109 -15.50 -0.96 7.04
C LEU A 109 -13.99 -1.12 7.20
N PHE A 110 -13.22 -0.07 6.92
CA PHE A 110 -11.79 -0.03 7.26
C PHE A 110 -11.57 -0.18 8.78
N PHE A 111 -12.34 0.51 9.62
CA PHE A 111 -12.21 0.39 11.08
C PHE A 111 -12.61 -0.99 11.60
N VAL A 112 -13.61 -1.64 10.99
CA VAL A 112 -13.97 -3.04 11.27
C VAL A 112 -12.76 -3.96 11.02
N GLN A 113 -12.11 -3.82 9.86
CA GLN A 113 -10.92 -4.60 9.51
C GLN A 113 -9.77 -4.35 10.49
N LEU A 114 -9.57 -3.09 10.90
CA LEU A 114 -8.52 -2.71 11.82
C LEU A 114 -8.75 -3.30 13.23
N ALA A 115 -9.97 -3.21 13.74
CA ALA A 115 -10.33 -3.80 15.04
C ALA A 115 -10.12 -5.32 15.03
N PHE A 116 -10.54 -6.01 13.96
CA PHE A 116 -10.23 -7.43 13.75
C PHE A 116 -8.73 -7.70 13.75
N ALA A 117 -7.94 -6.90 13.02
CA ALA A 117 -6.49 -7.07 12.90
C ALA A 117 -5.78 -7.06 14.26
N TYR A 118 -6.18 -6.16 15.16
CA TYR A 118 -5.62 -6.09 16.52
C TYR A 118 -5.94 -7.33 17.35
N VAL A 119 -7.19 -7.79 17.35
CA VAL A 119 -7.59 -8.99 18.09
C VAL A 119 -6.88 -10.22 17.52
N PHE A 120 -6.82 -10.34 16.20
CA PHE A 120 -6.14 -11.45 15.53
C PHE A 120 -4.64 -11.46 15.81
N ASP A 121 -3.93 -10.34 15.66
CA ASP A 121 -2.48 -10.25 15.93
C ASP A 121 -2.13 -10.58 17.38
N MET A 122 -2.98 -10.15 18.32
CA MET A 122 -2.87 -10.49 19.74
C MET A 122 -2.96 -11.99 19.98
N LEU A 123 -4.04 -12.63 19.53
CA LEU A 123 -4.25 -14.07 19.71
C LEU A 123 -3.19 -14.90 18.98
N LEU A 124 -2.76 -14.46 17.80
CA LEU A 124 -1.70 -15.12 17.05
C LEU A 124 -0.36 -15.04 17.79
N SER A 125 0.02 -13.87 18.30
CA SER A 125 1.25 -13.68 19.08
C SER A 125 1.29 -14.59 20.31
N TRP A 126 0.19 -14.64 21.05
CA TRP A 126 0.05 -15.50 22.22
C TRP A 126 0.02 -16.99 21.90
N THR A 127 -0.62 -17.37 20.80
CA THR A 127 -0.58 -18.76 20.30
C THR A 127 0.84 -19.23 20.05
N ARG A 128 1.70 -18.31 19.63
CA ARG A 128 3.11 -18.55 19.36
C ARG A 128 4.02 -18.41 20.58
N GLY A 129 3.48 -18.10 21.76
CA GLY A 129 4.26 -17.82 22.96
C GLY A 129 5.17 -16.60 22.81
N LYS A 130 4.80 -15.65 21.95
CA LYS A 130 5.54 -14.40 21.74
C LYS A 130 4.84 -13.25 22.46
N GLU A 131 5.62 -12.22 22.78
CA GLU A 131 5.09 -10.94 23.22
C GLU A 131 4.22 -10.33 22.12
N TRP A 132 3.04 -9.85 22.50
CA TRP A 132 2.21 -9.06 21.62
C TRP A 132 2.54 -7.58 21.79
N PHE A 133 2.84 -6.90 20.68
CA PHE A 133 3.20 -5.49 20.71
C PHE A 133 1.97 -4.62 20.45
N ILE A 134 1.54 -3.88 21.48
CA ILE A 134 0.50 -2.87 21.36
C ILE A 134 1.13 -1.63 20.72
N GLY A 135 0.69 -1.31 19.52
CA GLY A 135 1.18 -0.16 18.78
C GLY A 135 0.58 -0.10 17.39
N PHE A 136 1.22 0.65 16.50
CA PHE A 136 0.67 0.95 15.17
C PHE A 136 0.96 -0.08 14.08
N GLY A 137 1.46 -1.26 14.43
CA GLY A 137 1.85 -2.27 13.43
C GLY A 137 0.73 -2.72 12.48
N PRO A 138 -0.50 -2.99 12.95
CA PRO A 138 -1.60 -3.39 12.07
C PRO A 138 -2.09 -2.30 11.12
N ILE A 139 -1.98 -1.01 11.49
CA ILE A 139 -2.58 0.09 10.73
C ILE A 139 -2.01 0.18 9.30
N PRO A 140 -0.69 0.31 9.08
CA PRO A 140 -0.13 0.36 7.73
C PRO A 140 -0.49 -0.86 6.88
N ILE A 141 -0.55 -2.05 7.50
CA ILE A 141 -0.91 -3.29 6.79
C ILE A 141 -2.34 -3.19 6.26
N VAL A 142 -3.31 -2.91 7.14
CA VAL A 142 -4.73 -2.82 6.75
C VAL A 142 -4.97 -1.69 5.76
N THR A 143 -4.34 -0.52 5.97
CA THR A 143 -4.47 0.61 5.04
C THR A 143 -3.89 0.27 3.66
N SER A 144 -2.72 -0.36 3.59
CA SER A 144 -2.18 -0.82 2.31
C SER A 144 -3.10 -1.82 1.62
N LEU A 145 -3.68 -2.79 2.33
CA LEU A 145 -4.64 -3.73 1.72
C LEU A 145 -5.82 -2.99 1.09
N ASN A 146 -6.37 -1.99 1.79
CA ASN A 146 -7.50 -1.19 1.31
C ASN A 146 -7.14 -0.22 0.17
N PHE A 147 -5.87 0.06 -0.11
CA PHE A 147 -5.51 0.83 -1.29
C PHE A 147 -5.48 0.00 -2.59
N PHE A 148 -5.53 -1.32 -2.49
CA PHE A 148 -5.35 -2.19 -3.65
C PHE A 148 -6.50 -3.15 -3.89
N LEU A 149 -7.26 -3.51 -2.85
CA LEU A 149 -8.33 -4.49 -2.99
C LEU A 149 -9.45 -4.23 -1.99
N TRP A 150 -10.63 -3.93 -2.52
CA TRP A 150 -11.88 -3.98 -1.78
C TRP A 150 -12.70 -5.19 -2.24
N VAL A 151 -13.40 -5.79 -1.29
CA VAL A 151 -14.33 -6.90 -1.53
C VAL A 151 -15.76 -6.38 -1.39
N GLU A 152 -16.64 -6.87 -2.24
CA GLU A 152 -18.07 -6.60 -2.15
C GLU A 152 -18.63 -6.94 -0.76
N ASN A 153 -19.61 -6.15 -0.31
CA ASN A 153 -20.17 -6.24 1.04
C ASN A 153 -20.75 -7.63 1.38
N GLU A 154 -21.25 -8.35 0.38
CA GLU A 154 -21.76 -9.72 0.53
C GLU A 154 -20.66 -10.72 0.94
N TYR A 155 -19.43 -10.50 0.46
CA TYR A 155 -18.27 -11.37 0.65
C TYR A 155 -17.26 -10.79 1.65
N PHE A 156 -17.70 -9.88 2.52
CA PHE A 156 -16.83 -9.10 3.41
C PHE A 156 -15.88 -9.96 4.28
N PHE A 157 -16.24 -11.21 4.57
CA PHE A 157 -15.37 -12.17 5.27
C PHE A 157 -13.98 -12.32 4.61
N ALA A 158 -13.87 -12.12 3.29
CA ALA A 158 -12.61 -12.20 2.59
C ALA A 158 -11.62 -11.10 3.02
N HIS A 159 -12.08 -9.91 3.44
CA HIS A 159 -11.19 -8.92 4.06
C HIS A 159 -10.54 -9.47 5.34
N PHE A 160 -11.31 -10.17 6.19
CA PHE A 160 -10.74 -10.81 7.38
C PHE A 160 -9.76 -11.92 7.02
N LEU A 161 -10.02 -12.70 5.98
CA LEU A 161 -9.09 -13.73 5.51
C LEU A 161 -7.78 -13.11 5.00
N ILE A 162 -7.84 -12.05 4.21
CA ILE A 162 -6.64 -11.36 3.69
C ILE A 162 -5.85 -10.74 4.85
N VAL A 163 -6.52 -10.05 5.79
CA VAL A 163 -5.86 -9.46 6.97
C VAL A 163 -5.24 -10.53 7.86
N ALA A 164 -5.96 -11.62 8.12
CA ALA A 164 -5.45 -12.76 8.89
C ALA A 164 -4.24 -13.40 8.20
N PHE A 165 -4.28 -13.56 6.88
CA PHE A 165 -3.17 -14.09 6.09
C PHE A 165 -1.97 -13.14 6.09
N ALA A 166 -2.18 -11.83 5.98
CA ALA A 166 -1.15 -10.80 6.06
C ALA A 166 -0.39 -10.83 7.38
N LEU A 167 -1.12 -10.82 8.50
CA LEU A 167 -0.55 -10.91 9.82
C LEU A 167 0.17 -12.26 10.02
N SER A 168 -0.43 -13.36 9.56
CA SER A 168 0.20 -14.68 9.62
C SER A 168 1.52 -14.72 8.85
N CYS A 169 1.55 -14.25 7.61
CA CYS A 169 2.76 -14.21 6.79
C CYS A 169 3.90 -13.45 7.49
N ARG A 170 3.60 -12.29 8.09
CA ARG A 170 4.56 -11.51 8.89
C ARG A 170 5.17 -12.30 10.05
N HIS A 171 4.40 -13.20 10.67
CA HIS A 171 4.86 -14.02 11.80
C HIS A 171 5.59 -15.30 11.37
N PHE A 172 5.15 -15.95 10.30
CA PHE A 172 5.64 -17.28 9.88
C PHE A 172 6.73 -17.21 8.81
N ILE A 173 6.62 -16.30 7.84
CA ILE A 173 7.52 -16.24 6.68
C ILE A 173 8.64 -15.25 6.94
N THR A 174 9.69 -15.76 7.57
CA THR A 174 10.80 -14.97 8.08
C THR A 174 12.14 -15.63 7.77
N TRP A 175 13.18 -14.83 7.60
CA TRP A 175 14.56 -15.27 7.57
C TRP A 175 15.38 -14.66 8.71
N GLU A 176 16.60 -15.13 8.90
CA GLU A 176 17.61 -14.44 9.70
C GLU A 176 18.44 -13.52 8.80
N ARG A 177 18.45 -12.22 9.13
CA ARG A 177 19.22 -11.20 8.42
C ARG A 177 19.91 -10.33 9.47
N ASP A 178 21.24 -10.36 9.47
CA ASP A 178 22.13 -9.69 10.45
C ASP A 178 21.83 -10.08 11.92
N GLY A 179 21.69 -11.38 12.18
CA GLY A 179 21.38 -11.88 13.52
C GLY A 179 20.01 -11.48 14.06
N ARG A 180 19.12 -10.93 13.20
CA ARG A 180 17.73 -10.61 13.56
C ARG A 180 16.77 -11.35 12.65
N ARG A 181 15.74 -11.95 13.25
CA ARG A 181 14.62 -12.54 12.52
C ARG A 181 13.74 -11.45 11.95
N ARG A 182 13.55 -11.42 10.62
CA ARG A 182 12.72 -10.45 9.90
C ARG A 182 11.82 -11.16 8.90
N HIS A 183 10.67 -10.57 8.59
CA HIS A 183 9.83 -11.10 7.52
C HIS A 183 10.51 -10.90 6.16
N ILE A 184 10.29 -11.84 5.25
CA ILE A 184 10.88 -11.83 3.91
C ILE A 184 10.09 -10.88 3.01
N PHE A 185 8.77 -11.06 3.00
CA PHE A 185 7.86 -10.34 2.15
C PHE A 185 7.25 -9.13 2.84
N ASN A 186 6.99 -8.08 2.07
CA ASN A 186 6.18 -6.98 2.56
C ASN A 186 4.80 -7.54 3.02
N PRO A 187 4.39 -7.31 4.28
CA PRO A 187 3.22 -7.95 4.88
C PRO A 187 1.88 -7.67 4.19
N SER A 188 1.73 -6.61 3.40
CA SER A 188 0.50 -6.32 2.65
C SER A 188 0.60 -6.83 1.21
N SER A 189 1.73 -6.62 0.54
CA SER A 189 1.90 -6.97 -0.88
C SER A 189 1.81 -8.47 -1.19
N PHE A 190 2.39 -9.33 -0.35
CA PHE A 190 2.39 -10.77 -0.60
C PHE A 190 1.00 -11.40 -0.47
N PRO A 191 0.22 -11.09 0.59
CA PRO A 191 -1.20 -11.45 0.63
C PRO A 191 -1.98 -10.95 -0.58
N LEU A 192 -1.81 -9.68 -0.98
CA LEU A 192 -2.50 -9.13 -2.14
C LEU A 192 -2.13 -9.90 -3.42
N ALA A 193 -0.85 -10.24 -3.62
CA ALA A 193 -0.42 -11.01 -4.78
C ALA A 193 -1.02 -12.43 -4.78
N VAL A 194 -1.02 -13.11 -3.64
CA VAL A 194 -1.63 -14.45 -3.51
C VAL A 194 -3.12 -14.40 -3.78
N PHE A 195 -3.84 -13.45 -3.18
CA PHE A 195 -5.28 -13.30 -3.40
C PHE A 195 -5.60 -12.86 -4.82
N ALA A 196 -4.81 -11.98 -5.43
CA ALA A 196 -4.95 -11.63 -6.84
C ALA A 196 -4.88 -12.87 -7.75
N LEU A 197 -3.88 -13.74 -7.53
CA LEU A 197 -3.73 -14.98 -8.27
C LEU A 197 -4.92 -15.94 -8.06
N ILE A 198 -5.40 -16.08 -6.81
CA ILE A 198 -6.59 -16.91 -6.49
C ILE A 198 -7.83 -16.35 -7.19
N LEU A 199 -8.06 -15.03 -7.13
CA LEU A 199 -9.21 -14.38 -7.73
C LEU A 199 -9.22 -14.53 -9.25
N MET A 200 -8.06 -14.33 -9.90
CA MET A 200 -7.92 -14.50 -11.35
C MET A 200 -8.09 -15.96 -11.78
N ALA A 201 -7.40 -16.89 -11.10
CA ALA A 201 -7.48 -18.31 -11.41
C ALA A 201 -8.88 -18.90 -11.17
N GLY A 202 -9.57 -18.42 -10.15
CA GLY A 202 -10.93 -18.85 -9.80
C GLY A 202 -12.05 -18.14 -10.57
N ASN A 203 -11.73 -17.17 -11.44
CA ASN A 203 -12.73 -16.28 -12.07
C ASN A 203 -13.67 -15.63 -11.03
N LEU A 204 -13.09 -15.14 -9.94
CA LEU A 204 -13.81 -14.57 -8.77
C LEU A 204 -13.71 -13.05 -8.70
N LEU A 205 -13.25 -12.37 -9.76
CA LEU A 205 -13.04 -10.91 -9.73
C LEU A 205 -14.32 -10.11 -9.45
N TRP A 206 -15.48 -10.69 -9.79
CA TRP A 206 -16.81 -10.14 -9.51
C TRP A 206 -17.15 -10.04 -8.02
N VAL A 207 -16.40 -10.72 -7.13
CA VAL A 207 -16.56 -10.56 -5.67
C VAL A 207 -15.85 -9.32 -5.14
N THR A 208 -15.16 -8.56 -6.01
CA THR A 208 -14.29 -7.46 -5.63
C THR A 208 -14.68 -6.16 -6.31
N GLN A 209 -14.35 -5.05 -5.64
CA GLN A 209 -14.43 -3.69 -6.17
C GLN A 209 -13.03 -3.18 -6.56
N GLY A 210 -12.11 -4.10 -6.86
CA GLY A 210 -10.71 -3.77 -7.17
C GLY A 210 -10.58 -2.80 -8.34
N ALA A 211 -11.36 -3.01 -9.40
CA ALA A 211 -11.37 -2.11 -10.56
C ALA A 211 -11.80 -0.67 -10.18
N ASP A 212 -12.82 -0.53 -9.34
CA ASP A 212 -13.35 0.76 -8.92
C ASP A 212 -12.35 1.54 -8.06
N VAL A 213 -11.75 0.88 -7.07
CA VAL A 213 -10.71 1.48 -6.23
C VAL A 213 -9.57 2.02 -7.09
N ILE A 214 -9.04 1.21 -8.00
CA ILE A 214 -7.89 1.57 -8.84
C ILE A 214 -8.26 2.69 -9.83
N LEU A 215 -9.43 2.61 -10.47
CA LEU A 215 -9.86 3.64 -11.41
C LEU A 215 -10.14 4.97 -10.69
N SER A 216 -10.65 4.93 -9.46
CA SER A 216 -10.97 6.13 -8.68
C SER A 216 -9.74 7.01 -8.38
N PHE A 217 -8.52 6.45 -8.34
CA PHE A 217 -7.30 7.26 -8.17
C PHE A 217 -7.04 8.20 -9.36
N THR A 218 -7.66 7.94 -10.51
CA THR A 218 -7.57 8.81 -11.70
C THR A 218 -8.56 9.97 -11.68
N LEU A 219 -9.49 10.01 -10.73
CA LEU A 219 -10.45 11.11 -10.59
C LEU A 219 -9.77 12.41 -10.15
N ALA A 220 -8.75 12.30 -9.31
CA ALA A 220 -8.03 13.44 -8.75
C ALA A 220 -6.97 13.95 -9.74
N PRO A 221 -7.02 15.22 -10.18
CA PRO A 221 -6.12 15.74 -11.23
C PRO A 221 -4.63 15.63 -10.89
N HIS A 222 -4.28 15.76 -9.61
CA HIS A 222 -2.89 15.80 -9.15
C HIS A 222 -2.48 14.59 -8.30
N GLY A 223 -3.16 13.43 -8.43
CA GLY A 223 -2.84 12.22 -7.68
C GLY A 223 -1.36 11.80 -7.76
N VAL A 224 -0.76 11.87 -8.96
CA VAL A 224 0.67 11.57 -9.17
C VAL A 224 1.57 12.56 -8.44
N LEU A 225 1.25 13.86 -8.49
CA LEU A 225 2.03 14.90 -7.82
C LEU A 225 1.95 14.75 -6.30
N VAL A 226 0.75 14.50 -5.76
CA VAL A 226 0.56 14.26 -4.32
C VAL A 226 1.35 13.03 -3.87
N LEU A 227 1.27 11.92 -4.61
CA LEU A 227 2.07 10.72 -4.32
C LEU A 227 3.57 10.99 -4.41
N PHE A 228 4.01 11.77 -5.40
CA PHE A 228 5.41 12.18 -5.52
C PHE A 228 5.86 13.02 -4.32
N LEU A 229 5.08 14.01 -3.89
CA LEU A 229 5.39 14.85 -2.71
C LEU A 229 5.45 14.03 -1.42
N ILE A 230 4.49 13.11 -1.24
CA ILE A 230 4.50 12.13 -0.14
C ILE A 230 5.78 11.29 -0.22
N GLY A 231 6.10 10.79 -1.40
CA GLY A 231 7.32 10.00 -1.64
C GLY A 231 8.59 10.77 -1.37
N LEU A 232 8.67 12.06 -1.71
CA LEU A 232 9.81 12.93 -1.36
C LEU A 232 9.97 13.05 0.15
N ALA A 233 8.87 13.25 0.88
CA ALA A 233 8.90 13.32 2.34
C ALA A 233 9.37 12.00 2.97
N VAL A 234 8.88 10.86 2.48
CA VAL A 234 9.36 9.53 2.87
C VAL A 234 10.85 9.40 2.59
N ASN A 235 11.27 9.72 1.36
CA ASN A 235 12.64 9.57 0.86
C ASN A 235 13.66 10.47 1.58
N ALA A 236 13.21 11.60 2.13
CA ALA A 236 14.03 12.48 2.96
C ALA A 236 14.30 11.88 4.35
N VAL A 237 13.34 11.14 4.90
CA VAL A 237 13.44 10.50 6.23
C VAL A 237 14.10 9.13 6.14
N VAL A 238 13.71 8.34 5.14
CA VAL A 238 14.13 6.95 4.91
C VAL A 238 14.83 6.89 3.55
N PRO A 239 16.05 6.33 3.43
CA PRO A 239 16.83 6.36 2.19
C PRO A 239 16.33 5.35 1.12
N THR A 240 15.08 5.53 0.68
CA THR A 240 14.40 4.69 -0.32
C THR A 240 14.34 5.34 -1.71
N VAL A 241 14.90 6.55 -1.88
CA VAL A 241 14.81 7.31 -3.14
C VAL A 241 15.33 6.55 -4.35
N LEU A 242 16.39 5.77 -4.19
CA LEU A 242 16.95 4.96 -5.26
C LEU A 242 16.02 3.82 -5.67
N ILE A 243 15.15 3.33 -4.79
CA ILE A 243 14.14 2.34 -5.14
C ILE A 243 13.08 2.99 -6.02
N THR A 244 12.41 4.04 -5.53
CA THR A 244 11.33 4.71 -6.26
C THR A 244 11.84 5.32 -7.57
N GLY A 245 12.95 6.06 -7.52
CA GLY A 245 13.49 6.74 -8.69
C GLY A 245 13.97 5.80 -9.78
N SER A 246 14.58 4.67 -9.43
CA SER A 246 14.99 3.67 -10.43
C SER A 246 13.81 2.87 -10.99
N ALA A 247 12.75 2.63 -10.20
CA ALA A 247 11.52 2.01 -10.69
C ALA A 247 10.83 2.87 -11.74
N VAL A 248 10.71 4.17 -11.50
CA VAL A 248 10.14 5.11 -12.48
C VAL A 248 11.07 5.28 -13.69
N ALA A 249 12.38 5.34 -13.47
CA ALA A 249 13.34 5.40 -14.58
C ALA A 249 13.27 4.15 -15.47
N ALA A 250 13.06 2.97 -14.90
CA ALA A 250 12.89 1.73 -15.67
C ALA A 250 11.64 1.77 -16.55
N THR A 251 10.49 2.17 -15.98
CA THR A 251 9.23 2.24 -16.73
C THR A 251 9.25 3.35 -17.77
N PHE A 252 9.88 4.49 -17.47
CA PHE A 252 10.10 5.58 -18.42
C PHE A 252 11.02 5.16 -19.57
N LEU A 253 12.16 4.53 -19.28
CA LEU A 253 13.11 4.08 -20.30
C LEU A 253 12.48 3.05 -21.23
N ALA A 254 11.76 2.07 -20.68
CA ALA A 254 11.04 1.09 -21.49
C ALA A 254 10.00 1.77 -22.39
N ASN A 255 9.21 2.69 -21.85
CA ASN A 255 8.25 3.50 -22.59
C ASN A 255 8.89 4.28 -23.74
N TYR A 256 10.01 4.94 -23.46
CA TYR A 256 10.73 5.74 -24.42
C TYR A 256 11.32 4.88 -25.54
N VAL A 257 11.95 3.75 -25.20
CA VAL A 257 12.51 2.80 -26.17
C VAL A 257 11.42 2.24 -27.08
N THR A 258 10.26 1.86 -26.54
CA THR A 258 9.15 1.38 -27.36
C THR A 258 8.64 2.47 -28.28
N PHE A 259 8.46 3.70 -27.80
CA PHE A 259 8.05 4.82 -28.64
C PHE A 259 9.02 5.07 -29.79
N LEU A 260 10.32 4.97 -29.56
CA LEU A 260 11.33 5.08 -30.62
C LEU A 260 11.25 3.98 -31.67
N ILE A 261 10.81 2.77 -31.29
CA ILE A 261 10.73 1.60 -32.18
C ILE A 261 9.39 1.54 -32.92
N THR A 262 8.28 1.79 -32.23
CA THR A 262 6.92 1.55 -32.74
C THR A 262 6.15 2.83 -33.05
N GLY A 263 6.57 3.97 -32.51
CA GLY A 263 5.81 5.23 -32.53
C GLY A 263 4.70 5.30 -31.47
N GLU A 264 4.56 4.28 -30.61
CA GLU A 264 3.52 4.20 -29.57
C GLU A 264 4.14 4.05 -28.17
N HIS A 265 3.48 4.61 -27.15
CA HIS A 265 3.90 4.45 -25.75
C HIS A 265 3.41 3.12 -25.16
N LEU A 266 4.19 2.53 -24.24
CA LEU A 266 3.79 1.35 -23.47
C LEU A 266 2.80 1.75 -22.37
N THR A 267 1.70 1.01 -22.23
CA THR A 267 0.89 1.04 -21.01
C THR A 267 1.36 -0.06 -20.04
N PRO A 268 1.27 0.17 -18.71
CA PRO A 268 0.85 1.38 -18.04
C PRO A 268 1.99 2.40 -17.99
N LEU A 269 1.60 3.68 -17.86
CA LEU A 269 2.54 4.78 -17.92
C LEU A 269 3.12 5.07 -16.52
N PRO A 270 4.36 5.59 -16.41
CA PRO A 270 4.99 5.92 -15.13
C PRO A 270 4.22 6.96 -14.30
N TYR A 271 3.28 7.67 -14.92
CA TYR A 271 2.42 8.68 -14.31
C TYR A 271 0.99 8.19 -14.11
N ASP A 272 0.75 6.87 -14.08
CA ASP A 272 -0.49 6.36 -13.51
C ASP A 272 -0.42 6.47 -11.96
N PRO A 273 -1.36 7.15 -11.28
CA PRO A 273 -1.40 7.23 -9.81
C PRO A 273 -1.30 5.86 -9.14
N ASN A 274 -1.88 4.83 -9.74
CA ASN A 274 -1.87 3.46 -9.26
C ASN A 274 -0.47 2.87 -9.17
N VAL A 275 0.32 3.07 -10.23
CA VAL A 275 1.69 2.57 -10.35
C VAL A 275 2.60 3.39 -9.43
N MET A 276 2.42 4.72 -9.40
CA MET A 276 3.16 5.61 -8.51
C MET A 276 2.92 5.27 -7.03
N LEU A 277 1.69 4.91 -6.66
CA LEU A 277 1.34 4.46 -5.31
C LEU A 277 2.13 3.20 -4.93
N GLY A 278 2.21 2.20 -5.83
CA GLY A 278 3.01 1.00 -5.63
C GLY A 278 4.50 1.29 -5.45
N MET A 279 5.05 2.14 -6.32
CA MET A 279 6.47 2.56 -6.29
C MET A 279 6.84 3.41 -5.06
N THR A 280 5.86 4.07 -4.44
CA THR A 280 6.10 5.03 -3.36
C THR A 280 5.79 4.45 -1.97
N LEU A 281 4.67 3.75 -1.83
CA LEU A 281 4.12 3.33 -0.54
C LEU A 281 4.05 1.81 -0.34
N LEU A 282 4.19 1.01 -1.41
CA LEU A 282 4.15 -0.45 -1.31
C LEU A 282 5.55 -1.07 -1.31
N VAL A 283 6.36 -0.80 -2.35
CA VAL A 283 7.64 -1.49 -2.56
C VAL A 283 8.77 -0.99 -1.64
N THR A 284 8.59 0.18 -1.02
CA THR A 284 9.64 0.93 -0.28
C THR A 284 9.76 0.54 1.20
N ASP A 285 9.16 -0.57 1.63
CA ASP A 285 9.24 -1.02 3.03
C ASP A 285 10.71 -1.31 3.45
N PRO A 286 11.26 -0.58 4.45
CA PRO A 286 12.64 -0.76 4.91
C PRO A 286 12.95 -2.14 5.47
N ALA A 287 11.94 -2.88 5.93
CA ALA A 287 12.13 -4.22 6.47
C ALA A 287 12.45 -5.25 5.40
N THR A 288 11.98 -5.02 4.17
CA THR A 288 11.96 -6.00 3.06
C THR A 288 12.72 -5.54 1.82
N SER A 289 13.33 -4.36 1.88
CA SER A 289 14.20 -3.80 0.84
C SER A 289 15.70 -4.01 1.14
N PRO A 290 16.59 -3.87 0.13
CA PRO A 290 18.03 -3.96 0.31
C PRO A 290 18.63 -2.70 0.95
N ARG A 291 19.86 -2.80 1.48
CA ARG A 291 20.52 -1.66 2.16
C ARG A 291 21.57 -0.90 1.34
N GLY A 292 22.25 -1.57 0.41
CA GLY A 292 23.21 -0.92 -0.49
C GLY A 292 22.51 0.01 -1.49
N ASN A 293 23.17 1.07 -1.92
CA ASN A 293 22.59 2.03 -2.86
C ASN A 293 22.46 1.44 -4.26
N VAL A 294 23.48 0.70 -4.73
CA VAL A 294 23.38 -0.08 -5.98
C VAL A 294 22.32 -1.16 -5.85
N ALA A 295 22.26 -1.86 -4.72
CA ALA A 295 21.25 -2.89 -4.49
C ALA A 295 19.82 -2.31 -4.51
N ARG A 296 19.60 -1.12 -3.92
CA ARG A 296 18.32 -0.38 -3.98
C ARG A 296 17.95 0.03 -5.39
N ALA A 297 18.91 0.53 -6.15
CA ALA A 297 18.69 0.89 -7.55
C ALA A 297 18.35 -0.35 -8.41
N MET A 298 19.06 -1.48 -8.21
CA MET A 298 18.74 -2.74 -8.89
C MET A 298 17.35 -3.25 -8.52
N PHE A 299 17.00 -3.21 -7.24
CA PHE A 299 15.70 -3.64 -6.72
C PHE A 299 14.55 -2.81 -7.31
N GLY A 300 14.68 -1.48 -7.28
CA GLY A 300 13.67 -0.58 -7.86
C GLY A 300 13.56 -0.71 -9.38
N PHE A 301 14.68 -0.74 -10.09
CA PHE A 301 14.71 -0.93 -11.55
C PHE A 301 14.04 -2.25 -11.96
N THR A 302 14.35 -3.34 -11.25
CA THR A 302 13.73 -4.65 -11.49
C THR A 302 12.23 -4.61 -11.21
N TYR A 303 11.81 -3.96 -10.13
CA TYR A 303 10.38 -3.78 -9.81
C TYR A 303 9.63 -3.03 -10.93
N GLY A 304 10.21 -1.94 -11.43
CA GLY A 304 9.64 -1.18 -12.55
C GLY A 304 9.49 -2.01 -13.82
N LEU A 305 10.51 -2.78 -14.20
CA LEU A 305 10.43 -3.69 -15.35
C LEU A 305 9.40 -4.81 -15.14
N LEU A 306 9.38 -5.43 -13.96
CA LEU A 306 8.42 -6.49 -13.65
C LEU A 306 6.98 -5.99 -13.69
N THR A 307 6.72 -4.75 -13.27
CA THR A 307 5.38 -4.16 -13.35
C THR A 307 4.90 -4.08 -14.81
N LEU A 308 5.79 -3.70 -15.73
CA LEU A 308 5.47 -3.74 -17.17
C LEU A 308 5.24 -5.18 -17.65
N VAL A 309 6.16 -6.10 -17.32
CA VAL A 309 6.04 -7.51 -17.73
C VAL A 309 4.73 -8.12 -17.22
N ASP A 310 4.37 -7.87 -15.96
CA ASP A 310 3.13 -8.35 -15.36
C ASP A 310 1.91 -7.74 -16.05
N PHE A 311 1.90 -6.43 -16.34
CA PHE A 311 0.81 -5.81 -17.09
C PHE A 311 0.61 -6.45 -18.47
N TRP A 312 1.68 -6.64 -19.24
CA TRP A 312 1.61 -7.25 -20.57
C TRP A 312 1.24 -8.73 -20.51
N GLY A 313 1.76 -9.46 -19.52
CA GLY A 313 1.42 -10.86 -19.28
C GLY A 313 -0.05 -11.03 -18.94
N LEU A 314 -0.56 -10.25 -17.98
CA LEU A 314 -1.98 -10.23 -17.61
C LEU A 314 -2.86 -9.83 -18.80
N SER A 315 -2.46 -8.79 -19.54
CA SER A 315 -3.17 -8.32 -20.73
C SER A 315 -3.28 -9.40 -21.81
N SER A 316 -2.18 -10.13 -22.05
CA SER A 316 -2.15 -11.25 -23.00
C SER A 316 -3.07 -12.41 -22.58
N LEU A 317 -3.25 -12.58 -21.27
CA LEU A 317 -4.17 -13.56 -20.67
C LEU A 317 -5.61 -13.04 -20.52
N ARG A 318 -5.90 -11.82 -20.99
CA ARG A 318 -7.18 -11.11 -20.79
C ARG A 318 -7.57 -10.97 -19.31
N GLN A 319 -6.57 -10.90 -18.43
CA GLN A 319 -6.74 -10.65 -17.01
C GLN A 319 -6.58 -9.16 -16.71
N PRO A 320 -7.13 -8.65 -15.61
CA PRO A 320 -7.05 -7.23 -15.29
C PRO A 320 -5.63 -6.79 -14.99
N GLY A 321 -5.17 -5.76 -15.71
CA GLY A 321 -3.82 -5.22 -15.56
C GLY A 321 -3.55 -4.53 -14.21
N TYR A 322 -4.56 -4.27 -13.38
CA TYR A 322 -4.39 -3.52 -12.13
C TYR A 322 -3.71 -4.29 -10.98
N PHE A 323 -3.47 -5.59 -11.15
CA PHE A 323 -2.67 -6.40 -10.21
C PHE A 323 -1.17 -6.38 -10.51
N ASP A 324 -0.76 -5.88 -11.68
CA ASP A 324 0.61 -5.85 -12.18
C ASP A 324 1.67 -5.45 -11.14
N LYS A 325 1.49 -4.28 -10.53
CA LYS A 325 2.36 -3.66 -9.54
C LYS A 325 2.43 -4.41 -8.22
N ILE A 326 1.45 -5.28 -7.94
CA ILE A 326 1.36 -6.05 -6.71
C ILE A 326 2.12 -7.37 -6.88
N LEU A 327 1.98 -8.02 -8.04
CA LEU A 327 2.62 -9.31 -8.35
C LEU A 327 4.16 -9.19 -8.37
N ALA A 328 4.68 -8.05 -8.80
CA ALA A 328 6.12 -7.79 -8.83
C ALA A 328 6.78 -7.75 -7.44
N VAL A 329 6.07 -7.34 -6.37
CA VAL A 329 6.69 -7.07 -5.06
C VAL A 329 7.27 -8.32 -4.39
N PRO A 330 6.55 -9.45 -4.30
CA PRO A 330 7.11 -10.69 -3.76
C PRO A 330 8.36 -11.17 -4.50
N VAL A 331 8.38 -11.02 -5.82
CA VAL A 331 9.51 -11.43 -6.66
C VAL A 331 10.75 -10.63 -6.28
N VAL A 332 10.65 -9.30 -6.22
CA VAL A 332 11.81 -8.47 -5.84
C VAL A 332 12.22 -8.65 -4.38
N ASN A 333 11.29 -8.93 -3.46
CA ASN A 333 11.62 -9.27 -2.07
C ASN A 333 12.48 -10.54 -1.96
N LEU A 334 12.18 -11.58 -2.75
CA LEU A 334 12.98 -12.82 -2.78
C LEU A 334 14.38 -12.59 -3.38
N LEU A 335 14.51 -11.65 -4.31
CA LEU A 335 15.77 -11.32 -4.96
C LEU A 335 16.69 -10.41 -4.13
N VAL A 336 16.25 -9.92 -2.96
CA VAL A 336 17.05 -9.04 -2.10
C VAL A 336 18.45 -9.58 -1.79
N PRO A 337 18.66 -10.85 -1.37
CA PRO A 337 20.00 -11.36 -1.08
C PRO A 337 20.91 -11.35 -2.31
N PHE A 338 20.33 -11.58 -3.49
CA PHE A 338 21.05 -11.50 -4.76
C PHE A 338 21.46 -10.04 -5.05
N PHE A 339 20.54 -9.09 -4.92
CA PHE A 339 20.85 -7.67 -5.09
C PHE A 339 21.90 -7.17 -4.10
N GLU A 340 21.87 -7.62 -2.85
CA GLU A 340 22.88 -7.24 -1.86
C GLU A 340 24.26 -7.81 -2.19
N ARG A 341 24.33 -9.05 -2.69
CA ARG A 341 25.59 -9.67 -3.10
C ARG A 341 26.20 -8.95 -4.30
N VAL A 342 25.42 -8.76 -5.37
CA VAL A 342 25.88 -8.10 -6.60
C VAL A 342 26.15 -6.62 -6.35
N GLY A 343 25.21 -5.93 -5.71
CA GLY A 343 25.34 -4.51 -5.38
C GLY A 343 26.55 -4.24 -4.48
N GLY A 344 26.80 -5.08 -3.48
CA GLY A 344 27.99 -4.96 -2.63
C GLY A 344 29.31 -5.16 -3.39
N ALA A 345 29.36 -6.12 -4.32
CA ALA A 345 30.53 -6.33 -5.18
C ALA A 345 30.78 -5.13 -6.11
N VAL A 346 29.72 -4.58 -6.71
CA VAL A 346 29.79 -3.39 -7.57
C VAL A 346 30.22 -2.18 -6.77
N GLU A 347 29.61 -1.90 -5.62
CA GLU A 347 29.98 -0.77 -4.76
C GLU A 347 31.42 -0.85 -4.30
N LYS A 348 31.91 -2.03 -3.92
CA LYS A 348 33.32 -2.24 -3.56
C LYS A 348 34.25 -1.89 -4.71
N ARG A 349 33.90 -2.30 -5.95
CA ARG A 349 34.68 -1.99 -7.14
C ARG A 349 34.64 -0.50 -7.48
N LEU A 350 33.47 0.14 -7.39
CA LEU A 350 33.31 1.58 -7.65
C LEU A 350 34.06 2.43 -6.61
N ARG A 351 34.05 2.05 -5.33
CA ARG A 351 34.81 2.74 -4.28
C ARG A 351 36.33 2.63 -4.47
N ALA A 352 36.82 1.58 -5.15
CA ALA A 352 38.23 1.50 -5.53
C ALA A 352 38.62 2.59 -6.56
N PHE A 353 37.65 3.08 -7.34
CA PHE A 353 37.81 4.24 -8.22
C PHE A 353 37.38 5.51 -7.47
N ARG A 354 38.32 6.12 -6.74
CA ARG A 354 38.12 7.25 -5.79
C ARG A 354 37.40 8.49 -6.37
N SER A 355 37.37 8.65 -7.69
CA SER A 355 36.62 9.72 -8.37
C SER A 355 35.11 9.45 -8.44
N LEU A 356 34.67 8.19 -8.40
CA LEU A 356 33.25 7.81 -8.51
C LEU A 356 32.57 7.55 -7.16
N SER A 357 33.31 7.59 -6.05
CA SER A 357 32.77 7.35 -4.71
C SER A 357 31.88 8.47 -4.19
N TRP A 358 32.00 9.69 -4.73
CA TRP A 358 31.28 10.88 -4.27
C TRP A 358 29.77 10.82 -4.53
N GLY A 359 29.33 10.08 -5.56
CA GLY A 359 27.91 9.91 -5.87
C GLY A 359 27.22 8.85 -5.01
N LEU A 360 27.96 7.83 -4.54
CA LEU A 360 27.34 6.67 -3.90
C LEU A 360 26.71 7.00 -2.55
N ASP A 361 27.29 7.87 -1.73
CA ASP A 361 26.78 8.16 -0.38
C ASP A 361 25.96 9.48 -0.30
N ALA A 362 25.71 10.13 -1.44
CA ALA A 362 25.06 11.44 -1.51
C ALA A 362 23.53 11.35 -1.61
N ARG A 363 22.87 10.96 -0.50
CA ARG A 363 21.39 10.85 -0.43
C ARG A 363 20.66 12.07 -1.00
N TRP A 364 21.11 13.27 -0.65
CA TRP A 364 20.49 14.52 -1.12
C TRP A 364 20.71 14.76 -2.61
N ALA A 365 21.84 14.31 -3.18
CA ALA A 365 22.06 14.36 -4.62
C ALA A 365 21.12 13.40 -5.35
N HIS A 366 20.90 12.17 -4.82
CA HIS A 366 19.90 11.25 -5.38
C HIS A 366 18.49 11.84 -5.32
N LEU A 367 18.15 12.53 -4.22
CA LEU A 367 16.86 13.21 -4.08
C LEU A 367 16.72 14.37 -5.07
N ALA A 368 17.75 15.20 -5.22
CA ALA A 368 17.76 16.30 -6.19
C ALA A 368 17.64 15.78 -7.63
N ALA A 369 18.37 14.70 -7.97
CA ALA A 369 18.28 14.05 -9.26
C ALA A 369 16.88 13.47 -9.51
N TRP A 370 16.27 12.85 -8.50
CA TRP A 370 14.89 12.36 -8.58
C TRP A 370 13.89 13.50 -8.80
N ILE A 371 14.04 14.63 -8.12
CA ILE A 371 13.21 15.82 -8.33
C ILE A 371 13.36 16.36 -9.75
N ALA A 372 14.60 16.54 -10.22
CA ALA A 372 14.88 17.02 -11.56
C ALA A 372 14.28 16.09 -12.62
N PHE A 373 14.41 14.77 -12.43
CA PHE A 373 13.83 13.78 -13.34
C PHE A 373 12.30 13.81 -13.33
N PHE A 374 11.66 13.92 -12.17
CA PHE A 374 10.20 14.08 -12.07
C PHE A 374 9.70 15.35 -12.77
N VAL A 375 10.38 16.48 -12.55
CA VAL A 375 10.02 17.75 -13.21
C VAL A 375 10.18 17.66 -14.72
N TYR A 376 11.21 16.97 -15.21
CA TYR A 376 11.43 16.73 -16.63
C TYR A 376 10.29 15.95 -17.29
N GLN A 377 9.77 14.91 -16.62
CA GLN A 377 8.66 14.09 -17.16
C GLN A 377 7.26 14.69 -16.92
N ALA A 378 7.11 15.67 -16.03
CA ALA A 378 5.81 16.22 -15.63
C ALA A 378 4.99 16.84 -16.78
N PRO A 379 5.58 17.57 -17.76
CA PRO A 379 4.83 18.06 -18.92
C PRO A 379 4.21 16.93 -19.74
N THR A 380 4.95 15.84 -19.94
CA THR A 380 4.47 14.64 -20.66
C THR A 380 3.31 13.98 -19.90
N ALA A 381 3.42 13.91 -18.56
CA ALA A 381 2.33 13.42 -17.71
C ALA A 381 1.06 14.30 -17.81
N ALA A 382 1.20 15.62 -17.93
CA ALA A 382 0.05 16.53 -18.07
C ALA A 382 -0.60 16.46 -19.46
N THR A 383 0.16 16.13 -20.51
CA THR A 383 -0.41 15.93 -21.86
C THR A 383 -1.21 14.65 -21.99
N VAL A 384 -0.86 13.63 -21.21
CA VAL A 384 -1.72 12.45 -21.06
C VAL A 384 -2.79 12.81 -20.06
N ARG A 385 -3.89 13.37 -20.60
CA ARG A 385 -5.16 13.51 -19.88
C ARG A 385 -5.47 12.20 -19.15
N PRO A 386 -6.35 12.19 -18.13
CA PRO A 386 -7.01 10.96 -17.69
C PRO A 386 -7.87 10.43 -18.86
N ALA A 387 -7.20 10.00 -19.93
CA ALA A 387 -7.74 9.23 -21.00
C ALA A 387 -8.17 7.97 -20.29
N VAL A 388 -9.48 7.69 -20.40
CA VAL A 388 -10.04 6.39 -20.11
C VAL A 388 -9.01 5.39 -20.65
N LEU A 389 -8.35 4.66 -19.75
CA LEU A 389 -7.48 3.55 -20.09
C LEU A 389 -8.39 2.45 -20.64
N VAL A 390 -9.01 2.72 -21.79
CA VAL A 390 -9.61 1.71 -22.65
C VAL A 390 -8.41 1.07 -23.31
N VAL A 391 -7.80 0.12 -22.61
CA VAL A 391 -6.99 -0.88 -23.27
C VAL A 391 -7.93 -1.57 -24.26
N ARG A 392 -7.82 -1.21 -25.54
CA ARG A 392 -8.69 -1.74 -26.60
C ARG A 392 -8.70 -3.27 -26.52
N GLY A 393 -9.87 -3.84 -26.26
CA GLY A 393 -10.11 -5.28 -26.38
C GLY A 393 -9.90 -6.12 -25.11
N ILE A 394 -9.61 -5.52 -23.96
CA ILE A 394 -9.53 -6.27 -22.69
C ILE A 394 -10.66 -5.81 -21.78
N PRO A 395 -11.55 -6.72 -21.33
CA PRO A 395 -12.53 -6.38 -20.32
C PRO A 395 -11.76 -6.09 -19.03
N TYR A 396 -11.52 -4.81 -18.72
CA TYR A 396 -11.67 -4.42 -17.33
C TYR A 396 -13.03 -4.95 -16.93
N THR A 397 -13.10 -5.91 -16.00
CA THR A 397 -14.35 -6.25 -15.31
C THR A 397 -14.93 -4.93 -14.87
N ALA A 398 -15.99 -4.50 -15.56
CA ALA A 398 -16.23 -3.10 -15.86
C ALA A 398 -16.30 -2.30 -14.57
N ALA A 399 -15.48 -1.26 -14.47
CA ALA A 399 -15.68 -0.26 -13.43
C ALA A 399 -17.16 0.16 -13.46
N SER A 400 -17.73 0.42 -12.29
CA SER A 400 -19.15 0.74 -12.16
C SER A 400 -19.55 1.86 -13.12
N SER A 401 -20.77 1.79 -13.67
CA SER A 401 -21.26 2.82 -14.61
C SER A 401 -21.26 4.21 -13.97
N GLU A 402 -21.45 4.27 -12.65
CA GLU A 402 -21.31 5.46 -11.83
C GLU A 402 -19.89 6.00 -11.83
N LEU A 403 -18.88 5.16 -11.58
CA LEU A 403 -17.49 5.60 -11.59
C LEU A 403 -17.03 6.05 -12.98
N LEU A 404 -17.50 5.41 -14.04
CA LEU A 404 -17.25 5.85 -15.42
C LEU A 404 -17.90 7.21 -15.71
N ALA A 405 -19.09 7.48 -15.15
CA ALA A 405 -19.75 8.79 -15.25
C ALA A 405 -18.98 9.86 -14.47
N LEU A 406 -18.52 9.54 -13.26
CA LEU A 406 -17.66 10.40 -12.44
C LEU A 406 -16.35 10.74 -13.14
N GLN A 407 -15.73 9.77 -13.80
CA GLN A 407 -14.49 9.99 -14.56
C GLN A 407 -14.72 10.92 -15.76
N LYS A 408 -15.82 10.73 -16.51
CA LYS A 408 -16.22 11.65 -17.59
C LYS A 408 -16.45 13.05 -17.07
N TRP A 409 -17.13 13.18 -15.94
CA TRP A 409 -17.36 14.45 -15.27
C TRP A 409 -16.05 15.12 -14.84
N ALA A 410 -15.14 14.40 -14.19
CA ALA A 410 -13.84 14.93 -13.76
C ALA A 410 -13.02 15.43 -14.95
N THR A 411 -13.05 14.68 -16.05
CA THR A 411 -12.45 15.08 -17.33
C THR A 411 -13.09 16.36 -17.88
N GLY A 412 -14.40 16.51 -17.75
CA GLY A 412 -15.15 17.72 -18.14
C GLY A 412 -14.80 18.94 -17.28
N GLU A 413 -14.56 18.77 -15.98
CA GLU A 413 -14.10 19.86 -15.11
C GLU A 413 -12.72 20.38 -15.54
N CYS A 414 -11.77 19.50 -15.89
CA CYS A 414 -10.49 19.93 -16.45
C CYS A 414 -10.63 20.73 -17.76
N GLN A 415 -11.69 20.52 -18.53
CA GLN A 415 -11.95 21.29 -19.76
C GLN A 415 -12.54 22.67 -19.46
N ARG A 416 -13.38 22.78 -18.43
CA ARG A 416 -13.99 24.06 -18.01
C ARG A 416 -12.98 24.94 -17.28
N GLU A 417 -12.17 24.34 -16.42
CA GLU A 417 -11.17 25.02 -15.60
C GLU A 417 -9.77 24.41 -15.84
N PRO A 418 -9.10 24.74 -16.95
CA PRO A 418 -7.81 24.11 -17.28
C PRO A 418 -6.72 24.28 -16.21
N ARG A 419 -6.84 25.29 -15.34
CA ARG A 419 -5.88 25.58 -14.26
C ARG A 419 -5.85 24.48 -13.20
N ILE A 420 -7.01 23.86 -12.89
CA ILE A 420 -7.08 22.80 -11.87
C ILE A 420 -6.47 21.47 -12.32
N CYS A 421 -6.07 21.36 -13.60
CA CYS A 421 -5.42 20.18 -14.16
C CYS A 421 -4.09 20.54 -14.86
N ALA A 422 -3.63 21.79 -14.71
CA ALA A 422 -2.34 22.21 -15.22
C ALA A 422 -1.22 21.50 -14.42
N PRO A 423 -0.07 21.19 -15.05
CA PRO A 423 1.05 20.61 -14.31
C PRO A 423 1.41 21.51 -13.12
N PHE A 424 1.51 20.90 -11.94
CA PHE A 424 1.75 21.59 -10.66
C PHE A 424 0.66 22.58 -10.20
N GLY A 425 -0.57 22.46 -10.73
CA GLY A 425 -1.75 23.25 -10.35
C GLY A 425 -2.47 22.81 -9.06
N LEU A 426 -1.78 22.10 -8.16
CA LEU A 426 -2.37 21.64 -6.89
C LEU A 426 -2.96 22.79 -6.03
N PRO A 427 -2.33 23.99 -5.95
CA PRO A 427 -2.95 25.12 -5.26
C PRO A 427 -4.30 25.54 -5.87
N ASP A 428 -4.39 25.60 -7.20
CA ASP A 428 -5.63 25.92 -7.91
C ASP A 428 -6.71 24.84 -7.68
N GLU A 429 -6.32 23.57 -7.67
CA GLU A 429 -7.20 22.45 -7.32
C GLU A 429 -7.77 22.59 -5.91
N ILE A 430 -6.94 22.92 -4.92
CA ILE A 430 -7.39 23.10 -3.53
C ILE A 430 -8.36 24.29 -3.43
N ILE A 431 -8.03 25.41 -4.07
CA ILE A 431 -8.91 26.59 -4.12
C ILE A 431 -10.25 26.22 -4.75
N TYR A 432 -10.23 25.48 -5.86
CA TYR A 432 -11.42 25.00 -6.54
C TYR A 432 -12.27 24.10 -5.64
N LEU A 433 -11.67 23.14 -4.92
CA LEU A 433 -12.40 22.28 -3.98
C LEU A 433 -13.03 23.08 -2.85
N MET A 434 -12.33 24.09 -2.32
CA MET A 434 -12.86 24.96 -1.27
C MET A 434 -14.04 25.81 -1.76
N THR A 435 -13.91 26.46 -2.92
CA THR A 435 -14.95 27.36 -3.45
C THR A 435 -16.16 26.61 -4.02
N ARG A 436 -15.95 25.41 -4.57
CA ARG A 436 -17.01 24.58 -5.14
C ARG A 436 -18.04 24.09 -4.11
N THR A 437 -17.66 23.93 -2.85
CA THR A 437 -18.62 23.60 -1.78
C THR A 437 -19.79 24.61 -1.69
N ALA A 438 -19.63 25.82 -2.26
CA ALA A 438 -20.68 26.82 -2.36
C ALA A 438 -21.57 26.73 -3.62
N SER A 439 -21.21 25.93 -4.64
CA SER A 439 -21.80 26.02 -5.99
C SER A 439 -22.50 24.75 -6.51
N GLY A 440 -22.82 23.77 -5.65
CA GLY A 440 -23.69 22.63 -5.97
C GLY A 440 -23.03 21.24 -5.82
N PRO A 441 -23.83 20.16 -5.66
CA PRO A 441 -23.35 18.83 -5.29
C PRO A 441 -22.60 18.12 -6.43
N ARG A 442 -21.76 17.14 -6.05
CA ARG A 442 -21.17 16.18 -7.00
C ARG A 442 -22.30 15.33 -7.61
N PRO A 443 -22.15 14.85 -8.86
CA PRO A 443 -22.94 13.70 -9.27
C PRO A 443 -22.60 12.56 -8.31
N HIS A 444 -23.62 12.11 -7.57
CA HIS A 444 -23.61 10.84 -6.85
C HIS A 444 -24.08 9.78 -7.83
#